data_AF-A0A2A6MJH3-F1
#
_entry.id   AF-A0A2A6MJH3-F1
#
_cell.length_a   1.000
_cell.length_b   1.000
_cell.length_c   1.000
_cell.angle_alpha   90.00
_cell.angle_beta   90.00
_cell.angle_gamma   90.00
#
_symmetry.space_group_name_H-M   'P 1'
#
loop_
_entity.id
_entity.type
_entity.pdbx_description
1 polymer ?
#
loop_
_entity_poly.entity_id
_entity_poly.type
_entity_poly.pdbx_seq_one_letter_code
_entity_poly.pdbx_strand_id
1 'polypeptide(L)'
;MARFWGTSLSIHMVIWLTLTAVAYTTAGPYTFASCWPIIPIYFPPFQFAIIAVATCSSIVLLIAAYQPSIRAGSCFLLACHGMIVSVGLLTIRAAAYAAVGQVSCL
;
A
#
# COMPACT_ATOMS: atom_id res chain seq x y z
N MET A 1 -15.15 7.71 -18.78
CA MET A 1 -14.37 6.68 -18.06
C MET A 1 -13.23 7.28 -17.23
N ALA A 2 -12.29 8.05 -17.78
CA ALA A 2 -11.13 8.62 -17.07
C ALA A 2 -11.43 9.26 -15.69
N ARG A 3 -12.56 9.97 -15.56
CA ARG A 3 -13.00 10.61 -14.31
C ARG A 3 -13.29 9.62 -13.18
N PHE A 4 -13.81 8.43 -13.50
CA PHE A 4 -14.13 7.38 -12.51
C PHE A 4 -12.85 6.71 -11.97
N TRP A 5 -11.85 6.53 -12.83
CA TRP A 5 -10.54 5.95 -12.49
C TRP A 5 -9.70 6.89 -11.63
N GLY A 6 -9.68 8.18 -11.94
CA GLY A 6 -9.03 9.18 -11.09
C GLY A 6 -9.62 9.22 -9.67
N THR A 7 -10.95 9.18 -9.57
CA THR A 7 -11.64 9.10 -8.28
C THR A 7 -11.29 7.82 -7.52
N SER A 8 -11.18 6.68 -8.19
CA SER A 8 -10.78 5.40 -7.57
C SER A 8 -9.38 5.48 -6.96
N LEU A 9 -8.39 6.03 -7.69
CA LEU A 9 -7.04 6.22 -7.16
C LEU A 9 -7.02 7.15 -5.94
N SER A 10 -7.75 8.27 -6.00
CA SER A 10 -7.85 9.21 -4.88
C SER A 10 -8.50 8.58 -3.65
N ILE A 11 -9.58 7.83 -3.81
CA ILE A 11 -10.23 7.09 -2.71
C ILE A 11 -9.24 6.09 -2.12
N HIS A 12 -8.49 5.38 -2.97
CA HIS A 12 -7.52 4.40 -2.52
C HIS A 12 -6.42 5.04 -1.68
N MET A 13 -5.86 6.18 -2.14
CA MET A 13 -4.90 6.96 -1.37
C MET A 13 -5.45 7.39 0.00
N VAL A 14 -6.68 7.90 0.04
CA VAL A 14 -7.33 8.32 1.29
C VAL A 14 -7.53 7.16 2.25
N ILE A 15 -7.91 5.97 1.74
CA ILE A 15 -8.05 4.76 2.57
C ILE A 15 -6.71 4.41 3.21
N TRP A 16 -5.62 4.34 2.44
CA TRP A 16 -4.30 3.97 2.97
C TRP A 16 -3.73 5.02 3.93
N LEU A 17 -3.96 6.32 3.67
CA LEU A 17 -3.59 7.39 4.59
C LEU A 17 -4.37 7.28 5.91
N THR A 18 -5.68 7.02 5.84
CA THR A 18 -6.52 6.82 7.03
C THR A 18 -6.06 5.61 7.83
N LEU A 19 -5.79 4.48 7.17
CA LEU A 19 -5.28 3.28 7.83
C LEU A 19 -3.91 3.51 8.46
N THR A 20 -3.04 4.30 7.83
CA THR A 20 -1.74 4.69 8.39
C THR A 20 -1.92 5.50 9.67
N ALA A 21 -2.81 6.49 9.67
CA ALA A 21 -3.11 7.29 10.85
C ALA A 21 -3.72 6.44 11.98
N VAL A 22 -4.66 5.56 11.65
CA VAL A 22 -5.26 4.61 12.60
C VAL A 22 -4.18 3.69 13.18
N ALA A 23 -3.25 3.19 12.38
CA ALA A 23 -2.18 2.33 12.86
C ALA A 23 -1.26 3.05 13.86
N TYR A 24 -0.95 4.33 13.64
CA TYR A 24 -0.19 5.13 14.59
C TYR A 24 -0.94 5.32 15.92
N THR A 25 -2.23 5.67 15.86
CA THR A 25 -3.01 6.03 17.07
C THR A 25 -3.45 4.82 17.88
N THR A 26 -3.71 3.69 17.23
CA THR A 26 -4.20 2.46 17.88
C THR A 26 -3.09 1.53 18.37
N ALA A 27 -1.85 1.74 17.92
CA ALA A 27 -0.73 0.90 18.34
C ALA A 27 -0.27 1.12 19.79
N GLY A 28 -0.83 2.07 20.56
CA GLY A 28 -0.40 2.47 21.91
C GLY A 28 -0.23 1.36 22.99
N PRO A 29 0.18 1.71 24.22
CA PRO A 29 1.05 0.86 25.07
C PRO A 29 0.47 -0.45 25.61
N TYR A 30 -0.83 -0.74 25.47
CA TYR A 30 -1.43 -1.99 25.93
C TYR A 30 -2.73 -2.28 25.19
N THR A 31 -2.66 -2.82 23.98
CA THR A 31 -3.65 -3.79 23.47
C THR A 31 -3.02 -4.46 22.24
N PHE A 32 -3.40 -5.70 21.94
CA PHE A 32 -3.13 -6.32 20.64
C PHE A 32 -3.54 -5.34 19.53
N ALA A 33 -2.59 -4.55 19.02
CA ALA A 33 -2.81 -3.68 17.89
C ALA A 33 -3.20 -4.63 16.76
N SER A 34 -4.44 -4.52 16.31
CA SER A 34 -5.03 -5.44 15.36
C SER A 34 -4.14 -5.46 14.12
N CYS A 35 -3.25 -6.45 14.00
CA CYS A 35 -2.22 -6.48 12.96
C CYS A 35 -2.81 -6.75 11.58
N TRP A 36 -4.12 -6.93 11.46
CA TRP A 36 -4.81 -7.20 10.21
C TRP A 36 -4.40 -6.28 9.04
N PRO A 37 -4.07 -4.98 9.21
CA PRO A 37 -3.60 -4.14 8.12
C PRO A 37 -2.21 -4.53 7.60
N ILE A 38 -1.39 -5.20 8.42
CA ILE A 38 0.00 -5.61 8.12
C ILE A 38 0.22 -7.12 8.10
N ILE A 39 -0.78 -7.94 8.47
CA ILE A 39 -0.76 -9.41 8.33
C ILE A 39 -0.30 -9.86 6.93
N PRO A 40 -0.74 -9.22 5.82
CA PRO A 40 -0.28 -9.60 4.49
C PRO A 40 1.25 -9.54 4.31
N ILE A 41 1.97 -8.72 5.08
CA ILE A 41 3.43 -8.64 5.04
C ILE A 41 4.08 -9.83 5.78
N TYR A 42 3.44 -10.33 6.84
CA TYR A 42 4.01 -11.36 7.71
C TYR A 42 3.57 -12.79 7.33
N PHE A 43 2.56 -12.94 6.47
CA PHE A 43 2.14 -14.23 5.94
C PHE A 43 2.86 -14.52 4.61
N PRO A 44 3.74 -15.54 4.53
CA PRO A 44 4.65 -15.71 3.40
C PRO A 44 4.00 -15.72 2.01
N PRO A 45 2.86 -16.43 1.78
CA PRO A 45 2.17 -16.37 0.49
C PRO A 45 1.76 -14.96 0.06
N PHE A 46 1.27 -14.14 1.00
CA PHE A 46 0.88 -12.76 0.70
C PHE A 46 2.10 -11.84 0.58
N GLN A 47 3.15 -12.10 1.33
CA GLN A 47 4.42 -11.36 1.24
C GLN A 47 5.00 -11.46 -0.18
N PHE A 48 5.07 -12.67 -0.76
CA PHE A 48 5.55 -12.84 -2.14
C PHE A 48 4.65 -12.15 -3.16
N ALA A 49 3.32 -12.20 -2.97
CA ALA A 49 2.38 -11.50 -3.84
C ALA A 49 2.58 -9.98 -3.77
N ILE A 50 2.76 -9.41 -2.57
CA ILE A 50 3.02 -7.98 -2.39
C ILE A 50 4.35 -7.57 -3.04
N ILE A 51 5.42 -8.37 -2.87
CA ILE A 51 6.70 -8.09 -3.51
C ILE A 51 6.56 -8.13 -5.04
N ALA A 52 5.84 -9.11 -5.58
CA ALA A 52 5.59 -9.21 -7.02
C ALA A 52 4.78 -8.00 -7.53
N VAL A 53 3.70 -7.62 -6.83
CA VAL A 53 2.89 -6.44 -7.16
C VAL A 53 3.74 -5.18 -7.11
N ALA A 54 4.51 -4.95 -6.03
CA ALA A 54 5.38 -3.79 -5.89
C ALA A 54 6.41 -3.69 -7.01
N THR A 55 7.04 -4.83 -7.36
CA THR A 55 8.06 -4.90 -8.40
C THR A 55 7.46 -4.62 -9.78
N CYS A 56 6.38 -5.32 -10.16
CA CYS A 56 5.71 -5.13 -11.44
C CYS A 56 5.14 -3.72 -11.58
N SER A 57 4.50 -3.18 -10.53
CA SER A 57 4.00 -1.81 -10.50
C SER A 57 5.13 -0.80 -10.71
N SER A 58 6.26 -0.97 -10.01
CA SER A 58 7.41 -0.07 -10.15
C SER A 58 7.96 -0.07 -11.57
N ILE A 59 8.12 -1.24 -12.19
CA ILE A 59 8.59 -1.37 -13.58
C ILE A 59 7.65 -0.64 -14.53
N VAL A 60 6.33 -0.87 -14.44
CA VAL A 60 5.36 -0.22 -15.33
C VAL A 60 5.35 1.29 -15.14
N LEU A 61 5.40 1.79 -13.89
CA LEU A 61 5.45 3.22 -13.61
C LEU A 61 6.74 3.87 -14.11
N LEU A 62 7.88 3.20 -13.99
CA LEU A 62 9.17 3.65 -14.52
C LEU A 62 9.11 3.76 -16.05
N ILE A 63 8.63 2.74 -16.75
CA ILE A 63 8.50 2.78 -18.22
C ILE A 63 7.53 3.91 -18.62
N ALA A 64 6.39 4.04 -17.93
CA ALA A 64 5.40 5.08 -18.20
C ALA A 64 5.94 6.51 -17.98
N ALA A 65 6.98 6.69 -17.17
CA ALA A 65 7.66 7.97 -17.02
C ALA A 65 8.31 8.43 -18.34
N TYR A 66 8.87 7.50 -19.10
CA TYR A 66 9.55 7.76 -20.37
C TYR A 66 8.67 7.53 -21.62
N GLN A 67 7.58 6.76 -21.49
CA GLN A 67 6.69 6.43 -22.60
C GLN A 67 5.23 6.84 -22.28
N PRO A 68 4.80 8.05 -22.70
CA PRO A 68 3.47 8.57 -22.38
C PRO A 68 2.31 7.73 -22.92
N SER A 69 2.52 6.98 -24.01
CA SER A 69 1.52 6.09 -24.61
C SER A 69 1.01 5.01 -23.65
N ILE A 70 1.85 4.58 -22.70
CA ILE A 70 1.49 3.57 -21.70
C ILE A 70 0.49 4.11 -20.67
N ARG A 71 0.48 5.42 -20.42
CA ARG A 71 -0.37 6.05 -19.39
C ARG A 71 -1.86 5.97 -19.69
N ALA A 72 -2.23 5.75 -20.96
CA ALA A 72 -3.61 5.57 -21.38
C ALA A 72 -4.16 4.15 -21.15
N GLY A 73 -3.29 3.17 -20.85
CA GLY A 73 -3.64 1.77 -20.74
C GLY A 73 -4.10 1.35 -19.34
N SER A 74 -4.94 0.32 -19.26
CA SER A 74 -5.37 -0.29 -18.00
C SER A 74 -4.21 -0.84 -17.16
N CYS A 75 -3.11 -1.25 -17.81
CA CYS A 75 -1.89 -1.71 -17.13
C CYS A 75 -1.25 -0.60 -16.28
N PHE A 76 -1.23 0.64 -16.76
CA PHE A 76 -0.71 1.78 -15.99
C PHE A 76 -1.57 2.04 -14.75
N LEU A 77 -2.89 1.99 -14.88
CA LEU A 77 -3.80 2.15 -13.76
C LEU A 77 -3.63 1.02 -12.73
N LEU A 78 -3.55 -0.23 -13.19
CA LEU A 78 -3.30 -1.37 -12.30
C LEU A 78 -1.96 -1.21 -11.56
N ALA A 79 -0.93 -0.73 -12.26
CA ALA A 79 0.36 -0.44 -11.66
C ALA A 79 0.28 0.67 -10.60
N CYS A 80 -0.46 1.75 -10.85
CA CYS A 80 -0.76 2.79 -9.85
C CYS A 80 -1.43 2.20 -8.61
N HIS A 81 -2.49 1.39 -8.78
CA HIS A 81 -3.17 0.74 -7.65
C HIS A 81 -2.22 -0.18 -6.86
N GLY A 82 -1.43 -1.01 -7.56
CA GLY A 82 -0.46 -1.89 -6.91
C GLY A 82 0.62 -1.12 -6.14
N MET A 83 1.06 0.03 -6.65
CA MET A 83 2.01 0.89 -5.95
C MET A 83 1.40 1.52 -4.71
N ILE A 84 0.15 2.00 -4.80
CA ILE A 84 -0.59 2.56 -3.65
C ILE A 84 -0.73 1.52 -2.54
N VAL A 85 -1.09 0.27 -2.87
CA VAL A 85 -1.17 -0.83 -1.89
C VAL A 85 0.19 -1.08 -1.24
N SER A 86 1.24 -1.20 -2.06
CA SER A 86 2.58 -1.53 -1.58
C SER A 86 3.14 -0.46 -0.66
N VAL A 87 3.02 0.82 -1.05
CA VAL A 87 3.43 1.96 -0.22
C VAL A 87 2.56 2.06 1.02
N GLY A 88 1.25 1.91 0.89
CA GLY A 88 0.32 1.98 2.02
C GLY A 88 0.61 0.92 3.10
N LEU A 89 0.93 -0.31 2.70
CA LEU A 89 1.35 -1.36 3.63
C LEU A 89 2.64 -0.99 4.38
N LEU A 90 3.61 -0.39 3.68
CA LEU A 90 4.85 0.07 4.29
C LEU A 90 4.63 1.24 5.25
N THR A 91 3.78 2.21 4.90
CA THR A 91 3.49 3.36 5.76
C THR A 91 2.74 2.95 7.02
N ILE A 92 1.79 2.03 6.93
CA ILE A 92 1.12 1.46 8.10
C ILE A 92 2.13 0.78 9.03
N ARG A 93 3.02 -0.07 8.49
CA ARG A 93 4.06 -0.74 9.28
C ARG A 93 5.00 0.27 9.95
N ALA A 94 5.43 1.29 9.21
CA ALA A 94 6.29 2.34 9.73
C ALA A 94 5.60 3.18 10.81
N ALA A 95 4.31 3.48 10.64
CA ALA A 95 3.51 4.22 11.60
C ALA A 95 3.31 3.44 12.90
N ALA A 96 2.94 2.17 12.82
CA ALA A 96 2.84 1.30 14.00
C ALA A 96 4.20 1.19 14.72
N TYR A 97 5.30 1.05 13.96
CA TYR A 97 6.65 1.03 14.52
C TYR A 97 7.02 2.35 15.21
N ALA A 98 6.66 3.49 14.61
CA ALA A 98 6.92 4.81 15.21
C ALA A 98 6.15 5.02 16.52
N ALA A 99 4.98 4.40 16.68
CA ALA A 99 4.15 4.51 17.86
C ALA A 99 4.67 3.68 19.05
N VAL A 100 5.12 2.44 18.83
CA VAL A 100 5.46 1.49 19.92
C VAL A 100 6.74 0.69 19.72
N GLY A 101 7.55 1.00 18.72
CA GLY A 101 8.75 0.24 18.40
C GLY A 101 8.41 -1.07 17.70
N GLN A 102 9.10 -2.16 18.06
CA GLN A 102 8.92 -3.42 17.35
C GLN A 102 7.51 -3.99 17.54
N VAL A 103 6.73 -4.03 16.46
CA VAL A 103 5.37 -4.59 16.45
C VAL A 103 5.47 -6.12 16.40
N SER A 104 5.04 -6.81 17.46
CA SER A 104 4.87 -8.28 17.45
C SER A 104 3.46 -8.60 16.95
N CYS A 105 3.34 -8.96 15.67
CA CYS A 105 2.08 -9.42 15.09
C CYS A 105 1.84 -10.92 15.22
N LEU A 106 2.83 -11.62 15.76
CA LEU A 106 2.90 -13.04 16.10
C LEU A 106 3.74 -13.19 17.37
#